data_AF-A0A7C3PIP9-F1
#
_entry.id   AF-A0A7C3PIP9-F1
#
_cell.length_a   1.000
_cell.length_b   1.000
_cell.length_c   1.000
_cell.angle_alpha   90.00
_cell.angle_beta   90.00
_cell.angle_gamma   90.00
#
_symmetry.space_group_name_H-M   'P 1'
#
loop_
_entity.id
_entity.type
_entity.pdbx_description
1 polymer ?
#
loop_
_entity_poly.entity_id
_entity_poly.type
_entity_poly.pdbx_seq_one_letter_code
_entity_poly.pdbx_strand_id
1 'polypeptide(L)'
;MTWRGSTTALDRLYAALPYSLPLIEGLSFGALLIGVFPLLGVILVPLVPFLTAYGFLNQLFGSYTGLIIFFALYLLVVRNQKISHFIRFNTMQALLIGIAASLIRIVLELLGLTQGLVAPGALPLPLTILYSLIFIGILVASIFSIVQIVRGRYAELPYISEAAYAQTRF
;
A
#
# COMPACT_ATOMS: atom_id res chain seq x y z
N MET A 1 9.53 29.43 3.62
CA MET A 1 9.30 28.22 4.44
C MET A 1 10.44 27.22 4.19
N THR A 2 11.56 27.35 4.88
CA THR A 2 12.84 26.66 4.57
C THR A 2 13.41 25.88 5.77
N TRP A 3 12.56 25.46 6.70
CA TRP A 3 12.94 24.68 7.89
C TRP A 3 12.44 23.23 7.81
N ARG A 4 12.74 22.53 6.72
CA ARG A 4 12.64 21.06 6.69
C ARG A 4 14.02 20.56 6.27
N GLY A 5 14.70 19.86 7.19
CA GLY A 5 16.04 19.33 6.95
C GLY A 5 16.11 18.61 5.61
N SER A 6 17.27 18.71 4.94
CA SER A 6 17.50 18.08 3.65
C SER A 6 17.09 16.60 3.73
N THR A 7 16.13 16.18 2.92
CA THR A 7 15.73 14.76 2.84
C THR A 7 16.92 13.95 2.34
N THR A 8 17.55 13.23 3.26
CA THR A 8 18.73 12.41 2.96
C THR A 8 18.32 11.24 2.06
N ALA A 9 19.28 10.62 1.38
CA ALA A 9 19.01 9.42 0.59
C ALA A 9 18.41 8.29 1.46
N LEU A 10 18.84 8.18 2.71
CA LEU A 10 18.29 7.22 3.68
C LEU A 10 16.85 7.55 4.06
N ASP A 11 16.49 8.82 4.28
CA ASP A 11 15.09 9.20 4.53
C ASP A 11 14.18 8.81 3.37
N ARG A 12 14.66 8.95 2.13
CA ARG A 12 13.91 8.56 0.93
C ARG A 12 13.74 7.05 0.85
N LEU A 13 14.79 6.29 1.14
CA LEU A 13 14.72 4.84 1.19
C LEU A 13 13.69 4.40 2.24
N TYR A 14 13.81 4.86 3.48
CA TYR A 14 12.91 4.48 4.58
C TYR A 14 11.47 4.94 4.38
N ALA A 15 11.25 6.09 3.75
CA ALA A 15 9.91 6.58 3.43
C ALA A 15 9.23 5.75 2.32
N ALA A 16 9.99 5.10 1.43
CA ALA A 16 9.44 4.28 0.36
C ALA A 16 9.03 2.87 0.83
N LEU A 17 9.72 2.30 1.82
CA LEU A 17 9.47 0.94 2.31
C LEU A 17 8.00 0.67 2.71
N PRO A 18 7.30 1.56 3.45
CA PRO A 18 5.93 1.33 3.87
C PRO A 18 4.94 1.09 2.72
N TYR A 19 5.22 1.61 1.51
CA TYR A 19 4.36 1.40 0.34
C TYR A 19 4.41 -0.03 -0.18
N SER A 20 5.35 -0.87 0.26
CA SER A 20 5.29 -2.30 -0.02
C SER A 20 4.05 -2.95 0.56
N LEU A 21 3.57 -2.49 1.73
CA LEU A 21 2.40 -3.07 2.40
C LEU A 21 1.11 -2.94 1.57
N PRO A 22 0.64 -1.73 1.18
CA PRO A 22 -0.56 -1.61 0.36
C PRO A 22 -0.40 -2.27 -1.01
N LEU A 23 0.82 -2.30 -1.58
CA LEU A 23 1.07 -3.02 -2.83
C LEU A 23 0.88 -4.54 -2.68
N ILE A 24 1.40 -5.14 -1.61
CA ILE A 24 1.26 -6.58 -1.32
C ILE A 24 -0.19 -6.93 -1.06
N GLU A 25 -0.87 -6.20 -0.16
CA GLU A 25 -2.28 -6.44 0.15
C GLU A 25 -3.17 -6.21 -1.08
N GLY A 26 -2.80 -5.23 -1.91
CA GLY A 26 -3.42 -4.92 -3.19
C GLY A 26 -3.36 -6.04 -4.22
N LEU A 27 -2.38 -6.94 -4.16
CA LEU A 27 -2.26 -8.05 -5.13
C LEU A 27 -3.48 -8.96 -5.16
N SER A 28 -4.18 -9.09 -4.02
CA SER A 28 -5.45 -9.83 -3.94
C SER A 28 -6.51 -9.28 -4.91
N PHE A 29 -6.44 -8.00 -5.26
CA PHE A 29 -7.34 -7.39 -6.24
C PHE A 29 -6.85 -7.55 -7.68
N GLY A 30 -5.54 -7.68 -7.88
CA GLY A 30 -4.87 -7.64 -9.17
C GLY A 30 -4.70 -8.98 -9.88
N ALA A 31 -5.03 -10.10 -9.23
CA ALA A 31 -4.73 -11.45 -9.75
C ALA A 31 -5.18 -11.67 -11.21
N LEU A 32 -6.42 -11.30 -11.53
CA LEU A 32 -6.96 -11.42 -12.89
C LEU A 32 -6.25 -10.48 -13.88
N LEU A 33 -6.05 -9.22 -13.48
CA LEU A 33 -5.44 -8.22 -14.36
C LEU A 33 -3.98 -8.57 -14.68
N ILE A 34 -3.23 -9.08 -13.71
CA ILE A 34 -1.86 -9.55 -13.89
C ILE A 34 -1.82 -10.75 -14.84
N GLY A 35 -2.81 -11.66 -14.75
CA GLY A 35 -2.95 -12.79 -15.68
C GLY A 35 -3.18 -12.35 -17.13
N VAL A 36 -3.95 -11.27 -17.34
CA VAL A 36 -4.23 -10.72 -18.69
C VAL A 36 -3.08 -9.83 -19.19
N PHE A 37 -2.41 -9.11 -18.30
CA PHE A 37 -1.31 -8.18 -18.62
C PHE A 37 -0.03 -8.56 -17.85
N PRO A 38 0.76 -9.54 -18.36
CA PRO A 38 1.96 -10.03 -17.67
C PRO A 38 3.02 -8.95 -17.39
N LEU A 39 3.03 -7.85 -18.17
CA LEU A 39 3.93 -6.72 -17.97
C LEU A 39 3.77 -6.09 -16.57
N LEU A 40 2.56 -6.13 -15.99
CA LEU A 40 2.33 -5.69 -14.61
C LEU A 40 3.13 -6.54 -13.60
N GLY A 41 3.30 -7.84 -13.86
CA GLY A 41 4.14 -8.71 -13.06
C GLY A 41 5.60 -8.27 -13.04
N VAL A 42 6.13 -7.78 -14.17
CA VAL A 42 7.51 -7.26 -14.27
C VAL A 42 7.71 -6.02 -13.41
N ILE A 43 6.73 -5.10 -13.41
CA ILE A 43 6.77 -3.87 -12.58
C ILE A 43 6.79 -4.22 -11.08
N LEU A 44 6.21 -5.35 -10.69
CA LEU A 44 6.11 -5.81 -9.31
C LEU A 44 7.32 -6.65 -8.85
N VAL A 45 8.28 -6.96 -9.72
CA VAL A 45 9.50 -7.71 -9.35
C VAL A 45 10.25 -7.11 -8.16
N PRO A 46 10.42 -5.77 -8.02
CA PRO A 46 11.06 -5.18 -6.85
C PRO A 46 10.33 -5.47 -5.52
N LEU A 47 9.06 -5.89 -5.56
CA LEU A 47 8.25 -6.23 -4.39
C LEU A 47 8.54 -7.63 -3.86
N VAL A 48 9.19 -8.51 -4.64
CA VAL A 48 9.48 -9.91 -4.28
C VAL A 48 10.12 -10.09 -2.89
N PRO A 49 11.18 -9.36 -2.48
CA PRO A 49 11.75 -9.55 -1.15
C PRO A 49 10.74 -9.22 -0.03
N PHE A 50 9.90 -8.21 -0.24
CA PHE A 50 8.85 -7.84 0.71
C PHE A 50 7.73 -8.88 0.74
N LEU A 51 7.38 -9.46 -0.41
CA LEU A 51 6.44 -10.58 -0.49
C LEU A 51 6.94 -11.81 0.28
N THR A 52 8.23 -12.14 0.16
CA THR A 52 8.80 -13.26 0.93
C THR A 52 8.78 -13.00 2.43
N ALA A 53 9.12 -11.78 2.87
CA ALA A 53 9.05 -11.40 4.28
C ALA A 53 7.61 -11.42 4.80
N TYR A 54 6.67 -10.87 4.03
CA TYR A 54 5.25 -10.88 4.37
C TYR A 54 4.70 -12.31 4.45
N GLY A 55 5.07 -13.19 3.51
CA GLY A 55 4.68 -14.60 3.51
C GLY A 55 5.20 -15.36 4.73
N PHE A 56 6.44 -15.10 5.15
CA PHE A 56 6.98 -15.66 6.40
C PHE A 56 6.18 -15.20 7.62
N LEU A 57 5.87 -13.90 7.73
CA LEU A 57 5.03 -13.39 8.81
C LEU A 57 3.60 -13.99 8.74
N ASN A 58 3.08 -14.22 7.55
CA ASN A 58 1.78 -14.86 7.33
C ASN A 58 1.73 -16.29 7.87
N GLN A 59 2.82 -17.05 7.79
CA GLN A 59 2.91 -18.37 8.39
C GLN A 59 2.84 -18.33 9.93
N LEU A 60 3.32 -17.24 10.55
CA LEU A 60 3.34 -17.08 12.00
C LEU A 60 2.03 -16.49 12.56
N PHE A 61 1.45 -15.52 11.86
CA PHE A 61 0.32 -14.74 12.36
C PHE A 61 -0.99 -14.93 11.58
N GLY A 62 -0.96 -15.72 10.50
CA GLY A 62 -2.09 -15.98 9.63
C GLY A 62 -2.70 -14.69 9.05
N SER A 63 -4.03 -14.64 9.03
CA SER A 63 -4.82 -13.53 8.48
C SER A 63 -4.59 -12.18 9.17
N TYR A 64 -3.98 -12.16 10.37
CA TYR A 64 -3.74 -10.94 11.14
C TYR A 64 -2.44 -10.22 10.76
N THR A 65 -1.64 -10.78 9.85
CA THR A 65 -0.32 -10.24 9.48
C THR A 65 -0.35 -8.78 9.06
N GLY A 66 -1.24 -8.41 8.14
CA GLY A 66 -1.40 -7.02 7.68
C GLY A 66 -1.72 -6.06 8.83
N LEU A 67 -2.63 -6.47 9.72
CA LEU A 67 -3.02 -5.69 10.89
C LEU A 67 -1.86 -5.52 11.89
N ILE A 68 -1.07 -6.56 12.12
CA ILE A 68 0.10 -6.51 13.00
C ILE A 68 1.16 -5.57 12.41
N ILE A 69 1.46 -5.68 11.11
CA ILE A 69 2.40 -4.78 10.43
C ILE A 69 1.89 -3.34 10.48
N PHE A 70 0.58 -3.13 10.29
CA PHE A 70 -0.04 -1.82 10.43
C PHE A 70 0.22 -1.21 11.81
N PHE A 71 -0.08 -1.94 12.88
CA PHE A 71 0.15 -1.44 14.24
C PHE A 71 1.63 -1.24 14.55
N ALA A 72 2.50 -2.13 14.07
CA ALA A 72 3.94 -1.98 14.22
C ALA A 72 4.45 -0.70 13.54
N LEU A 73 4.09 -0.46 12.28
CA LEU A 73 4.46 0.77 11.56
C LEU A 73 3.86 2.01 12.21
N TYR A 74 2.60 1.95 12.64
CA TYR A 74 1.95 3.09 13.30
C TYR A 74 2.63 3.45 14.63
N LEU A 75 2.83 2.48 15.52
CA LEU A 75 3.39 2.72 16.86
C LEU A 75 4.89 3.04 16.81
N LEU A 76 5.67 2.28 16.03
CA LEU A 76 7.13 2.41 16.00
C LEU A 76 7.62 3.53 15.08
N VAL A 77 6.88 3.83 14.01
CA VAL A 77 7.28 4.82 13.01
C VAL A 77 6.45 6.09 13.13
N VAL A 78 5.14 6.02 12.89
CA VAL A 78 4.27 7.22 12.77
C VAL A 78 4.22 8.00 14.09
N ARG A 79 4.12 7.32 15.22
CA ARG A 79 4.04 7.93 16.56
C ARG A 79 5.39 8.32 17.17
N ASN A 80 6.50 7.93 16.54
CA ASN A 80 7.83 8.17 17.07
C ASN A 80 8.40 9.51 16.58
N GLN A 81 8.44 10.50 17.49
CA GLN A 81 8.91 11.86 17.20
C GLN A 81 10.40 11.98 16.88
N LYS A 82 11.19 10.93 17.17
CA LYS A 82 12.61 10.90 16.81
C LYS A 82 12.82 10.66 15.31
N ILE A 83 11.81 10.16 14.61
CA ILE A 83 11.86 9.88 13.17
C ILE A 83 11.47 11.13 12.40
N SER A 84 12.11 11.36 11.26
CA SER A 84 11.84 12.53 10.43
C SER A 84 10.37 12.58 10.00
N HIS A 85 9.79 13.78 10.02
CA HIS A 85 8.40 14.00 9.60
C HIS A 85 8.14 13.45 8.19
N PHE A 86 9.15 13.50 7.30
CA PHE A 86 9.05 12.97 5.95
C PHE A 86 8.76 11.46 5.91
N ILE A 87 9.47 10.66 6.71
CA ILE A 87 9.21 9.21 6.81
C ILE A 87 7.84 8.99 7.44
N ARG A 88 7.54 9.68 8.56
CA ARG A 88 6.28 9.52 9.29
C ARG A 88 5.06 9.79 8.41
N PHE A 89 5.08 10.88 7.64
CA PHE A 89 4.03 11.25 6.70
C PHE A 89 3.82 10.16 5.64
N ASN A 90 4.89 9.71 5.00
CA ASN A 90 4.82 8.71 3.94
C ASN A 90 4.38 7.34 4.47
N THR A 91 4.84 6.95 5.66
CA THR A 91 4.33 5.76 6.35
C THR A 91 2.84 5.88 6.61
N MET A 92 2.37 7.00 7.15
CA MET A 92 0.93 7.20 7.40
C MET A 92 0.12 7.16 6.11
N GLN A 93 0.60 7.80 5.03
CA GLN A 93 -0.07 7.76 3.72
C GLN A 93 -0.16 6.33 3.18
N ALA A 94 0.91 5.54 3.25
CA ALA A 94 0.90 4.14 2.84
C ALA A 94 -0.08 3.30 3.68
N LEU A 95 -0.13 3.51 5.00
CA LEU A 95 -1.06 2.84 5.90
C LEU A 95 -2.52 3.20 5.58
N LEU A 96 -2.82 4.45 5.23
CA LEU A 96 -4.17 4.88 4.84
C LEU A 96 -4.61 4.22 3.52
N ILE A 97 -3.71 4.07 2.55
CA ILE A 97 -3.99 3.33 1.32
C ILE A 97 -4.31 1.86 1.65
N GLY A 98 -3.52 1.23 2.53
CA GLY A 98 -3.76 -0.13 3.00
C GLY A 98 -5.10 -0.29 3.72
N ILE A 99 -5.43 0.63 4.63
CA ILE A 99 -6.74 0.66 5.31
C ILE A 99 -7.87 0.77 4.27
N ALA A 100 -7.77 1.70 3.32
CA ALA A 100 -8.80 1.86 2.30
C ALA A 100 -9.00 0.57 1.50
N ALA A 101 -7.92 -0.07 1.06
CA ALA A 101 -7.96 -1.35 0.36
C ALA A 101 -8.59 -2.47 1.21
N SER A 102 -8.21 -2.58 2.48
CA SER A 102 -8.75 -3.56 3.42
C SER A 102 -10.24 -3.36 3.68
N LEU A 103 -10.68 -2.11 3.88
CA LEU A 103 -12.10 -1.79 4.06
C LEU A 103 -12.91 -2.12 2.80
N ILE A 104 -12.41 -1.77 1.62
CA ILE A 104 -13.05 -2.14 0.35
C ILE A 104 -13.18 -3.67 0.26
N ARG A 105 -12.12 -4.41 0.60
CA ARG A 105 -12.14 -5.88 0.60
C ARG A 105 -13.23 -6.43 1.53
N ILE A 106 -13.29 -5.94 2.76
CA ILE A 106 -14.29 -6.36 3.75
C ILE A 106 -15.71 -6.09 3.24
N VAL A 107 -15.94 -4.93 2.62
CA VAL A 107 -17.24 -4.59 2.03
C VAL A 107 -17.60 -5.56 0.89
N LEU A 108 -16.66 -5.86 -0.01
CA LEU A 108 -16.91 -6.81 -1.09
C LEU A 108 -17.18 -8.23 -0.57
N GLU A 109 -16.44 -8.66 0.46
CA GLU A 109 -16.65 -9.95 1.13
C GLU A 109 -18.03 -10.02 1.80
N LEU A 110 -18.44 -8.96 2.50
CA LEU A 110 -19.75 -8.86 3.15
C LEU A 110 -20.91 -8.92 2.14
N LEU A 111 -20.71 -8.34 0.96
CA LEU A 111 -21.69 -8.35 -0.14
C LEU A 111 -21.68 -9.68 -0.92
N GLY A 112 -20.82 -10.63 -0.58
CA GLY A 112 -20.64 -11.88 -1.33
C GLY A 112 -20.04 -11.68 -2.72
N LEU A 113 -19.46 -10.51 -2.99
CA LEU A 113 -18.83 -10.13 -4.25
C LEU A 113 -17.35 -10.55 -4.27
N THR A 114 -17.06 -11.75 -3.80
CA THR A 114 -15.69 -12.23 -3.71
C THR A 114 -15.22 -12.78 -5.05
N GLN A 115 -13.94 -12.56 -5.36
CA GLN A 115 -13.25 -13.42 -6.31
C GLN A 115 -13.12 -14.81 -5.67
N GLY A 116 -14.12 -15.66 -5.85
CA GLY A 116 -13.96 -17.08 -5.56
C GLY A 116 -12.84 -17.69 -6.42
N LEU A 117 -12.46 -18.94 -6.13
CA LEU A 117 -11.63 -19.82 -6.96
C LEU A 117 -12.31 -20.17 -8.31
N VAL A 118 -13.04 -19.23 -8.90
CA VAL A 118 -13.74 -19.40 -10.15
C VAL A 118 -12.71 -19.26 -11.25
N ALA A 119 -12.69 -20.23 -12.17
CA ALA A 119 -11.72 -20.32 -13.25
C ALA A 119 -11.52 -18.97 -13.98
N PRO A 120 -10.31 -18.70 -14.53
CA PRO A 120 -10.08 -17.52 -15.36
C PRO A 120 -11.17 -17.40 -16.43
N GLY A 121 -11.98 -16.34 -16.36
CA GLY A 121 -13.11 -16.09 -17.28
C GLY A 121 -14.53 -16.34 -16.71
N ALA A 122 -14.67 -16.83 -15.48
CA ALA A 122 -15.97 -17.16 -14.89
C ALA A 122 -16.52 -16.10 -13.90
N LEU A 123 -15.79 -15.00 -13.70
CA LEU A 123 -16.31 -13.84 -12.96
C LEU A 123 -17.15 -12.94 -13.87
N PRO A 124 -18.28 -12.40 -13.41
CA PRO A 124 -19.03 -11.40 -14.15
C PRO A 124 -18.13 -10.23 -14.56
N LEU A 125 -18.24 -9.81 -15.82
CA LEU A 125 -17.44 -8.72 -16.39
C LEU A 125 -17.42 -7.44 -15.51
N PRO A 126 -18.53 -6.99 -14.89
CA PRO A 126 -18.52 -5.84 -13.99
C PRO A 126 -17.62 -6.03 -12.76
N LEU A 127 -17.61 -7.24 -12.18
CA LEU A 127 -16.82 -7.53 -10.99
C LEU A 127 -15.32 -7.56 -11.31
N THR A 128 -14.96 -8.13 -12.46
CA THR A 128 -13.58 -8.14 -12.96
C THR A 128 -13.05 -6.72 -13.17
N ILE A 129 -13.87 -5.83 -13.73
CA ILE A 129 -13.52 -4.41 -13.92
C ILE A 129 -13.33 -3.72 -12.57
N LEU A 130 -14.27 -3.91 -11.63
CA LEU A 130 -14.20 -3.31 -10.30
C LEU A 130 -12.89 -3.66 -9.57
N TYR A 131 -12.57 -4.95 -9.49
CA TYR A 131 -11.34 -5.43 -8.88
C TYR A 131 -10.09 -4.88 -9.57
N SER A 132 -10.08 -4.85 -10.90
CA SER A 132 -8.98 -4.28 -11.68
C SER A 132 -8.79 -2.79 -11.42
N LEU A 133 -9.88 -2.02 -11.31
CA LEU A 133 -9.84 -0.59 -11.01
C LEU A 133 -9.31 -0.33 -9.60
N ILE A 134 -9.73 -1.10 -8.60
CA ILE A 134 -9.22 -1.00 -7.23
C ILE A 134 -7.71 -1.28 -7.23
N PHE A 135 -7.28 -2.36 -7.88
CA PHE A 135 -5.86 -2.70 -7.99
C PHE A 135 -5.05 -1.60 -8.67
N ILE A 136 -5.49 -1.08 -9.82
CA ILE A 136 -4.83 0.01 -10.52
C ILE A 136 -4.78 1.26 -9.64
N GLY A 137 -5.84 1.58 -8.90
CA GLY A 137 -5.87 2.70 -7.98
C GLY A 137 -4.79 2.60 -6.89
N ILE A 138 -4.67 1.42 -6.25
CA ILE A 138 -3.63 1.14 -5.24
C ILE A 138 -2.24 1.22 -5.86
N LEU A 139 -2.05 0.61 -7.04
CA LEU A 139 -0.78 0.57 -7.75
C LEU A 139 -0.32 1.97 -8.14
N VAL A 140 -1.18 2.76 -8.78
CA VAL A 140 -0.88 4.12 -9.22
C VAL A 140 -0.62 5.04 -8.02
N ALA A 141 -1.46 4.98 -6.98
CA ALA A 141 -1.25 5.78 -5.78
C ALA A 141 0.11 5.48 -5.12
N SER A 142 0.45 4.20 -4.97
CA SER A 142 1.70 3.78 -4.33
C SER A 142 2.92 4.13 -5.19
N ILE A 143 2.89 3.84 -6.50
CA ILE A 143 4.00 4.17 -7.41
C ILE A 143 4.20 5.68 -7.50
N PHE A 144 3.11 6.45 -7.62
CA PHE A 144 3.18 7.91 -7.63
C PHE A 144 3.87 8.44 -6.37
N SER A 145 3.48 7.92 -5.19
CA SER A 145 4.10 8.33 -3.94
C SER A 145 5.59 7.94 -3.86
N ILE A 146 5.96 6.71 -4.27
CA ILE A 146 7.35 6.28 -4.34
C ILE A 146 8.18 7.19 -5.26
N VAL A 147 7.66 7.54 -6.44
CA VAL A 147 8.34 8.43 -7.38
C VAL A 147 8.58 9.82 -6.78
N GLN A 148 7.59 10.37 -6.06
CA GLN A 148 7.74 11.66 -5.38
C GLN A 148 8.75 11.59 -4.23
N ILE A 149 8.79 10.48 -3.50
CA ILE A 149 9.77 10.23 -2.43
C ILE A 149 11.19 10.20 -2.97
N VAL A 150 11.42 9.52 -4.10
CA VAL A 150 12.74 9.50 -4.77
C VAL A 150 13.20 10.91 -5.15
N ARG A 151 12.25 11.76 -5.59
CA ARG A 151 12.47 13.19 -5.87
C ARG A 151 12.61 14.06 -4.61
N GLY A 152 12.45 13.49 -3.41
CA GLY A 152 12.51 14.19 -2.13
C GLY A 152 11.30 15.08 -1.85
N ARG A 153 10.16 14.84 -2.52
CA ARG A 153 8.92 15.63 -2.40
C ARG A 153 7.87 14.85 -1.63
N TYR A 154 6.94 15.58 -1.02
CA TYR A 154 5.74 15.00 -0.43
C TYR A 154 4.76 14.64 -1.54
N ALA A 155 4.21 13.44 -1.50
CA ALA A 155 3.19 13.00 -2.45
C ALA A 155 1.82 13.52 -2.01
N GLU A 156 1.20 14.35 -2.84
CA GLU A 156 -0.12 14.94 -2.56
C GLU A 156 -1.22 14.15 -3.27
N LEU A 157 -1.63 13.06 -2.63
CA LEU A 157 -2.87 12.34 -2.95
C LEU A 157 -4.08 13.06 -2.32
N PRO A 158 -5.14 13.38 -3.10
CA PRO A 158 -6.35 14.01 -2.57
C PRO A 158 -6.96 13.20 -1.42
N TYR A 159 -7.45 13.89 -0.38
CA TYR A 159 -8.01 13.34 0.86
C TYR A 159 -7.05 12.52 1.73
N ILE A 160 -6.26 11.61 1.15
CA ILE A 160 -5.32 10.74 1.87
C ILE A 160 -4.18 11.57 2.48
N SER A 161 -3.66 12.56 1.75
CA SER A 161 -2.55 13.38 2.25
C SER A 161 -2.97 14.29 3.40
N GLU A 162 -4.17 14.86 3.32
CA GLU A 162 -4.74 15.68 4.39
C GLU A 162 -4.93 14.86 5.66
N ALA A 163 -5.47 13.64 5.53
CA ALA A 163 -5.58 12.70 6.64
C ALA A 163 -4.21 12.28 7.20
N ALA A 164 -3.22 12.04 6.34
CA ALA A 164 -1.86 11.73 6.76
C ALA A 164 -1.24 12.89 7.56
N TYR A 165 -1.35 14.13 7.06
CA TYR A 165 -0.88 15.33 7.77
C TYR A 165 -1.58 15.53 9.12
N ALA A 166 -2.88 15.27 9.20
CA ALA A 166 -3.62 15.37 10.46
C ALA A 166 -3.07 14.43 11.54
N GLN A 167 -2.60 13.25 11.14
CA GLN A 167 -2.04 12.24 12.05
C GLN A 167 -0.55 12.46 12.38
N THR A 168 0.20 13.15 11.51
CA THR A 168 1.63 13.47 11.72
C THR A 168 1.89 14.91 12.15
N ARG A 169 0.85 15.63 12.59
CA ARG A 169 0.90 17.06 12.89
C ARG A 169 1.88 17.46 14.00
N PHE A 170 2.25 16.51 14.86
CA PHE A 170 3.21 16.68 15.95
C PHE A 170 4.42 15.82 15.65
#